data_AF-A0A0C6FL49-F1
#
_entry.id   AF-A0A0C6FL49-F1
#
_cell.length_a   1.000
_cell.length_b   1.000
_cell.length_c   1.000
_cell.angle_alpha   90.00
_cell.angle_beta   90.00
_cell.angle_gamma   90.00
#
_symmetry.space_group_name_H-M   'P 1'
#
loop_
_entity.id
_entity.type
_entity.pdbx_description
1 polymer ?
#
loop_
_entity_poly.entity_id
_entity_poly.type
_entity_poly.pdbx_seq_one_letter_code
_entity_poly.pdbx_strand_id
1 'polypeptide(L)' 'MINPNRGSSHRLTFEEAVDVHRRLWRGEMYSRIAATYDVNQGRIADVKFGRLHPTSYDEAVRRFGL' A
#
# COMPACT_ATOMS: atom_id res chain seq x y z
N MET A 1 4.29 13.79 26.02
CA MET A 1 5.66 13.63 25.46
C MET A 1 5.55 13.22 24.00
N ILE A 2 5.98 14.07 23.07
CA ILE A 2 6.14 13.71 21.65
C ILE A 2 7.55 13.15 21.52
N ASN A 3 7.67 11.87 21.14
CA ASN A 3 8.97 11.23 20.93
C ASN A 3 9.54 11.71 19.57
N PRO A 4 10.64 12.48 19.53
CA PRO A 4 11.23 12.99 18.29
C PRO A 4 11.85 11.89 17.42
N ASN A 5 11.99 10.67 17.94
CA ASN A 5 12.45 9.48 17.22
C ASN A 5 11.33 8.65 16.59
N ARG A 6 10.11 9.19 16.46
CA ARG A 6 9.12 8.62 15.54
C ARG A 6 9.58 8.92 14.11
N GLY A 7 10.55 8.15 13.64
CA GLY A 7 11.04 8.18 12.27
C GLY A 7 9.86 8.20 11.31
N SER A 8 9.98 8.97 10.23
CA SER A 8 8.95 9.04 9.20
C SER A 8 8.60 7.62 8.77
N SER A 9 7.37 7.17 9.03
CA SER A 9 6.90 5.88 8.52
C SER A 9 7.16 5.82 7.03
N HIS A 10 7.61 4.65 6.55
CA HIS A 10 7.91 4.45 5.14
C HIS A 10 6.78 5.01 4.26
N ARG A 11 7.16 5.73 3.21
CA ARG A 11 6.21 6.25 2.24
C ARG A 11 6.20 5.27 1.08
N LEU A 12 5.08 4.55 0.95
CA LEU A 12 4.86 3.68 -0.20
C LEU A 12 5.18 4.43 -1.49
N THR A 13 5.96 3.80 -2.33
CA THR A 13 6.23 4.21 -3.70
C THR A 13 5.07 3.83 -4.61
N PHE A 14 5.08 4.34 -5.84
CA PHE A 14 4.08 3.96 -6.84
C PHE A 14 4.12 2.45 -7.16
N GLU A 15 5.32 1.89 -7.29
CA GLU A 15 5.53 0.46 -7.57
C GLU A 15 5.05 -0.44 -6.43
N GLU A 16 5.28 -0.03 -5.18
CA GLU A 16 4.74 -0.75 -4.02
C GLU A 16 3.21 -0.64 -3.97
N ALA A 17 2.62 0.49 -4.36
CA ALA A 17 1.17 0.63 -4.45
C ALA A 17 0.56 -0.29 -5.54
N VAL A 18 1.25 -0.47 -6.66
CA VAL A 18 0.89 -1.45 -7.70
C VAL A 18 0.92 -2.88 -7.15
N ASP A 19 1.95 -3.25 -6.38
CA ASP A 19 2.02 -4.58 -5.75
C ASP A 19 0.97 -4.75 -4.64
N VAL A 20 0.63 -3.68 -3.89
CA VAL A 20 -0.46 -3.71 -2.91
C VAL A 20 -1.77 -4.17 -3.58
N HIS A 21 -2.15 -3.61 -4.73
CA HIS A 21 -3.36 -4.05 -5.46
C HIS A 21 -3.29 -5.52 -5.84
N ARG A 22 -2.15 -5.98 -6.38
CA ARG A 22 -1.93 -7.39 -6.72
C ARG A 22 -2.10 -8.32 -5.51
N ARG A 23 -1.59 -7.94 -4.34
CA ARG A 23 -1.71 -8.72 -3.10
C ARG A 23 -3.14 -8.70 -2.54
N LEU A 24 -3.84 -7.58 -2.67
CA LEU A 24 -5.27 -7.48 -2.33
C LEU A 24 -6.12 -8.42 -3.18
N TRP A 25 -5.86 -8.52 -4.49
CA TRP A 25 -6.56 -9.47 -5.37
C TRP A 25 -6.31 -10.94 -5.01
N ARG A 26 -5.15 -11.24 -4.42
CA ARG A 26 -4.83 -12.57 -3.88
C ARG A 26 -5.49 -12.85 -2.52
N GLY A 27 -6.29 -11.92 -2.00
CA GLY A 27 -6.99 -12.05 -0.72
C GLY A 27 -6.09 -11.86 0.51
N GLU A 28 -4.91 -11.24 0.37
CA GLU A 28 -4.06 -10.97 1.53
C GLU A 28 -4.66 -9.89 2.45
N MET A 29 -4.54 -10.12 3.76
CA MET A 29 -5.00 -9.18 4.78
C MET A 29 -4.16 -7.91 4.81
N TYR A 30 -4.79 -6.76 5.09
CA TYR A 30 -4.10 -5.47 5.19
C TYR A 30 -2.96 -5.49 6.20
N SER A 31 -3.13 -6.18 7.33
CA SER A 31 -2.08 -6.31 8.36
C SER A 31 -0.80 -6.93 7.81
N ARG A 32 -0.91 -7.98 6.99
CA ARG A 32 0.23 -8.68 6.38
C ARG A 32 0.90 -7.83 5.29
N ILE A 33 0.11 -7.16 4.46
CA ILE A 33 0.62 -6.26 3.42
C ILE A 33 1.34 -5.07 4.09
N ALA A 34 0.70 -4.44 5.07
CA ALA A 34 1.23 -3.30 5.81
C ALA A 34 2.55 -3.62 6.51
N ALA A 35 2.65 -4.79 7.15
CA ALA A 35 3.88 -5.26 7.77
C ALA A 35 5.03 -5.47 6.78
N THR A 36 4.74 -5.83 5.52
CA THR A 36 5.78 -6.00 4.48
C THR A 36 6.46 -4.68 4.14
N TYR A 37 5.69 -3.59 4.18
CA TYR A 37 6.13 -2.25 3.78
C TYR A 37 6.46 -1.35 4.96
N ASP A 38 6.42 -1.86 6.19
CA ASP A 38 6.59 -1.05 7.42
C ASP A 38 5.66 0.19 7.45
N VAL A 39 4.39 -0.03 7.10
CA VAL A 39 3.34 1.00 7.13
C VAL A 39 2.16 0.57 7.99
N ASN A 40 1.25 1.52 8.26
CA ASN A 40 -0.02 1.22 8.92
C ASN A 40 -1.06 0.69 7.92
N GLN A 41 -2.00 -0.13 8.39
CA GLN A 41 -3.09 -0.68 7.57
C GLN A 41 -3.95 0.39 6.88
N GLY A 42 -4.06 1.58 7.48
CA GLY A 42 -4.72 2.73 6.86
C GLY A 42 -4.07 3.16 5.54
N ARG A 43 -2.75 3.01 5.40
CA ARG A 43 -2.05 3.30 4.13
C ARG A 43 -2.39 2.32 3.03
N ILE A 44 -2.59 1.06 3.39
CA ILE A 44 -3.10 0.05 2.45
C ILE A 44 -4.51 0.40 1.99
N ALA A 45 -5.36 0.85 2.92
CA ALA A 45 -6.70 1.34 2.58
C ALA A 45 -6.64 2.56 1.64
N ASP A 46 -5.75 3.52 1.90
CA ASP A 46 -5.60 4.71 1.06
C ASP A 46 -5.14 4.35 -0.36
N VAL A 47 -4.26 3.36 -0.53
CA VAL A 47 -3.91 2.83 -1.86
C VAL A 47 -5.11 2.17 -2.52
N LYS A 48 -5.81 1.28 -1.81
CA LYS A 48 -6.99 0.57 -2.35
C LYS A 48 -8.07 1.54 -2.85
N PHE A 49 -8.34 2.60 -2.10
CA PHE A 49 -9.36 3.59 -2.45
C PHE A 49 -8.83 4.72 -3.35
N GLY A 50 -7.59 4.62 -3.85
CA GLY A 50 -7.01 5.60 -4.76
C GLY A 50 -6.72 6.98 -4.13
N ARG A 51 -6.71 7.08 -2.80
CA ARG A 51 -6.30 8.32 -2.09
C ARG A 51 -4.79 8.48 -2.06
N LEU A 52 -4.06 7.36 -2.13
CA LEU A 52 -2.61 7.32 -2.25
C LEU A 52 -2.26 6.59 -3.56
N HIS A 53 -1.43 7.22 -4.39
CA HIS A 53 -1.09 6.74 -5.74
C HIS A 53 -2.32 6.40 -6.61
N PRO A 54 -3.15 7.39 -6.99
CA PRO A 54 -4.47 7.17 -7.61
C PRO A 54 -4.46 6.28 -8.87
N THR A 55 -3.38 6.30 -9.66
CA THR A 55 -3.26 5.53 -10.91
C THR A 55 -2.59 4.15 -10.74
N SER A 56 -2.21 3.78 -9.51
CA SER A 56 -1.58 2.48 -9.24
C SER A 56 -2.52 1.30 -9.49
N TYR A 57 -3.84 1.49 -9.35
CA TYR A 57 -4.84 0.47 -9.64
C TYR A 57 -4.85 0.13 -11.12
N ASP A 58 -4.97 1.14 -11.99
CA ASP A 58 -5.01 0.95 -13.44
C ASP A 58 -3.73 0.26 -13.95
N GLU A 59 -2.59 0.65 -13.39
CA GLU A 59 -1.31 0.02 -13.72
C GLU A 59 -1.25 -1.44 -13.23
N ALA A 60 -1.75 -1.74 -12.03
CA ALA A 60 -1.86 -3.11 -11.56
C ALA A 60 -2.78 -3.94 -12.47
N VAL A 61 -3.89 -3.37 -12.95
CA VAL A 61 -4.83 -4.04 -13.87
C VAL A 61 -4.12 -4.33 -15.19
N ARG A 62 -3.41 -3.33 -15.73
CA ARG A 62 -2.62 -3.47 -16.96
C ARG A 62 -1.54 -4.56 -16.85
N ARG A 63 -0.89 -4.69 -15.69
CA ARG A 63 0.21 -5.66 -15.48
C ARG A 63 -0.26 -7.06 -15.14
N PHE A 64 -1.32 -7.20 -14.35
CA PHE A 64 -1.66 -8.48 -13.73
C PHE A 64 -3.04 -9.02 -14.09
N GLY A 65 -3.99 -8.18 -14.53
CA GLY A 65 -5.33 -8.54 -15.04
C GLY A 65 -5.85 -9.92 -14.62
N LEU A 66 -5.96 -10.17 -13.30
CA LEU A 66 -6.45 -11.41 -12.69
C LEU A 66 -7.97 -11.41 -12.59
#